data_AF-A0A4Q0VW02-F1
#
_entry.id   AF-A0A4Q0VW02-F1
#
_cell.length_a   1.000
_cell.length_b   1.000
_cell.length_c   1.000
_cell.angle_alpha   90.00
_cell.angle_beta   90.00
_cell.angle_gamma   90.00
#
_symmetry.space_group_name_H-M   'P 1'
#
loop_
_entity.id
_entity.type
_entity.pdbx_description
1 polymer ?
#
loop_
_entity_poly.entity_id
_entity_poly.type
_entity_poly.pdbx_seq_one_letter_code
_entity_poly.pdbx_strand_id
1 'polypeptide(L)'
;MSKITRDQVPVEETWDLTPIFESDEAWEKSYLALEKELEELEHEVVLSSASDVLEAIRTFDQLLVNVGRTSSYALYKFSEDGTDTSNQTMLGRAQFLREKTNRVKTNYVNALISVPQDKINKYKTH
;
A
#
# COMPACT_ATOMS: atom_id res chain seq x y z
N MET A 1 -29.47 15.97 -26.48
CA MET A 1 -28.60 16.56 -25.44
C MET A 1 -27.21 16.05 -25.72
N SER A 2 -26.25 16.95 -25.97
CA SER A 2 -24.87 16.56 -26.30
C SER A 2 -24.22 15.94 -25.07
N LYS A 3 -23.75 14.70 -25.18
CA LYS A 3 -23.07 13.99 -24.11
C LYS A 3 -21.66 14.59 -24.02
N ILE A 4 -21.40 15.44 -23.03
CA ILE A 4 -20.07 15.94 -22.75
C ILE A 4 -19.17 14.72 -22.52
N THR A 5 -18.20 14.50 -23.39
CA THR A 5 -17.14 13.52 -23.15
C THR A 5 -16.18 14.12 -22.12
N ARG A 6 -15.64 13.29 -21.23
CA ARG A 6 -14.80 13.72 -20.10
C ARG A 6 -13.55 14.52 -20.53
N ASP A 7 -13.14 14.36 -21.78
CA ASP A 7 -12.11 15.16 -22.48
C ASP A 7 -12.38 16.68 -22.50
N GLN A 8 -13.58 17.12 -22.08
CA GLN A 8 -13.99 18.53 -21.98
C GLN A 8 -13.98 19.09 -20.56
N VAL A 9 -13.60 18.30 -19.54
CA VAL A 9 -13.44 18.80 -18.16
C VAL A 9 -12.10 19.53 -18.07
N PRO A 10 -12.07 20.81 -17.63
CA PRO A 10 -10.82 21.52 -17.41
C PRO A 10 -9.93 20.76 -16.41
N VAL A 11 -8.62 20.72 -16.67
CA VAL A 11 -7.64 20.11 -15.75
C VAL A 11 -7.72 20.75 -14.36
N GLU A 12 -8.11 22.03 -14.27
CA GLU A 12 -8.38 22.73 -13.01
C GLU A 12 -9.53 22.14 -12.18
N GLU A 13 -10.45 21.37 -12.78
CA GLU A 13 -11.53 20.67 -12.07
C GLU A 13 -11.18 19.20 -11.75
N THR A 14 -9.98 18.75 -12.15
CA THR A 14 -9.45 17.42 -11.82
C THR A 14 -8.57 17.45 -10.56
N TRP A 15 -8.42 16.30 -9.90
CA TRP A 15 -7.59 16.22 -8.70
C TRP A 15 -6.11 16.31 -9.10
N ASP A 16 -5.36 17.25 -8.52
CA ASP A 16 -3.92 17.24 -8.68
C ASP A 16 -3.30 16.08 -7.88
N LEU A 17 -2.99 15.00 -8.58
CA LEU A 17 -2.38 13.80 -8.00
C LEU A 17 -0.85 13.81 -8.08
N THR A 18 -0.23 14.85 -8.64
CA THR A 18 1.23 14.98 -8.72
C THR A 18 1.94 14.95 -7.37
N PRO A 19 1.35 15.40 -6.24
CA PRO A 19 1.95 15.21 -4.92
C PRO A 19 2.02 13.74 -4.47
N ILE A 20 1.18 12.87 -5.04
CA ILE A 20 1.18 11.43 -4.76
C ILE A 20 2.11 10.71 -5.72
N PHE A 21 1.99 10.92 -7.04
CA PHE A 21 2.95 10.45 -8.03
C PHE A 21 3.02 11.44 -9.19
N GLU A 22 4.23 11.73 -9.65
CA GLU A 22 4.47 12.66 -10.77
C GLU A 22 3.83 12.18 -12.08
N SER A 23 3.65 10.87 -12.25
CA SER A 23 3.00 10.27 -13.41
C SER A 23 2.50 8.84 -13.14
N ASP A 24 1.72 8.30 -14.07
CA ASP A 24 1.26 6.91 -14.04
C ASP A 24 2.45 5.92 -14.16
N GLU A 25 3.54 6.28 -14.84
CA GLU A 25 4.77 5.48 -14.87
C GLU A 25 5.51 5.46 -13.52
N ALA A 26 5.45 6.56 -12.77
CA ALA A 26 6.00 6.60 -11.41
C ALA A 26 5.17 5.71 -10.46
N TRP A 27 3.85 5.72 -10.63
CA TRP A 27 2.96 4.79 -9.94
C TRP A 27 3.27 3.34 -10.31
N GLU A 28 3.47 3.03 -11.60
CA GLU A 28 3.78 1.67 -12.08
C GLU A 28 5.05 1.10 -11.45
N LYS A 29 6.11 1.92 -11.37
CA LYS A 29 7.36 1.53 -10.70
C LYS A 29 7.14 1.22 -9.22
N SER A 30 6.32 2.03 -8.54
CA SER A 30 5.98 1.78 -7.14
C SER A 30 5.16 0.51 -6.96
N TYR A 31 4.19 0.25 -7.85
CA TYR A 31 3.41 -0.98 -7.83
C TYR A 31 4.32 -2.20 -7.97
N LEU A 32 5.21 -2.23 -8.98
CA LEU A 32 6.08 -3.37 -9.24
C LEU A 32 7.08 -3.61 -8.10
N ALA A 33 7.59 -2.54 -7.50
CA ALA A 33 8.45 -2.64 -6.33
C ALA A 33 7.71 -3.24 -5.13
N LEU A 34 6.49 -2.77 -4.84
CA LEU A 34 5.67 -3.28 -3.75
C LEU A 34 5.21 -4.71 -3.98
N GLU A 35 4.90 -5.07 -5.23
CA GLU A 35 4.55 -6.43 -5.59
C GLU A 35 5.68 -7.41 -5.24
N LYS A 36 6.91 -7.06 -5.61
CA LYS A 36 8.09 -7.84 -5.29
C LYS A 36 8.38 -7.88 -3.78
N GLU A 37 8.31 -6.73 -3.11
CA GLU A 37 8.52 -6.62 -1.66
C GLU A 37 7.52 -7.50 -0.89
N LEU A 38 6.24 -7.49 -1.29
CA LEU A 38 5.21 -8.32 -0.67
C LEU A 38 5.46 -9.82 -0.86
N GLU A 39 5.98 -10.23 -2.01
CA GLU A 39 6.38 -11.63 -2.26
C GLU A 39 7.55 -12.05 -1.37
N GLU A 40 8.54 -11.18 -1.19
CA GLU A 40 9.68 -11.43 -0.30
C GLU A 40 9.25 -11.48 1.17
N LEU A 41 8.23 -10.70 1.55
CA LEU A 41 7.70 -10.64 2.92
C LEU A 41 6.62 -11.70 3.22
N GLU A 42 6.18 -12.50 2.25
CA GLU A 42 5.18 -13.56 2.44
C GLU A 42 5.81 -14.83 3.05
N HIS A 43 6.38 -14.69 4.24
CA HIS A 43 6.96 -15.78 5.02
C HIS A 43 6.59 -15.66 6.50
N GLU A 44 6.85 -16.71 7.27
CA GLU A 44 6.67 -16.70 8.71
C GLU A 44 7.65 -15.75 9.39
N VAL A 45 7.15 -14.85 10.23
CA VAL A 45 7.96 -13.85 10.95
C VAL A 45 8.35 -14.40 12.32
N VAL A 46 9.66 -14.40 12.63
CA VAL A 46 10.19 -14.87 13.91
C VAL A 46 10.77 -13.69 14.69
N LEU A 47 10.26 -13.46 15.91
CA LEU A 47 10.66 -12.35 16.77
C LEU A 47 11.28 -12.87 18.06
N SER A 48 12.61 -12.77 18.18
CA SER A 48 13.36 -13.35 19.30
C SER A 48 13.87 -12.30 20.30
N SER A 49 14.07 -11.07 19.81
CA SER A 49 14.72 -9.95 20.53
C SER A 49 13.92 -8.64 20.43
N ALA A 50 14.34 -7.61 21.18
CA ALA A 50 13.74 -6.27 21.09
C ALA A 50 14.00 -5.61 19.73
N SER A 51 15.18 -5.83 19.16
CA SER A 51 15.55 -5.29 17.84
C SER A 51 14.71 -5.92 16.73
N ASP A 52 14.46 -7.24 16.79
CA ASP A 52 13.63 -7.94 15.80
C ASP A 52 12.21 -7.35 15.78
N VAL A 53 11.64 -7.10 16.97
CA VAL A 53 10.30 -6.52 17.12
C VAL A 53 10.26 -5.11 16.54
N LEU A 54 11.25 -4.27 16.86
CA LEU A 54 11.32 -2.91 16.36
C LEU A 54 11.49 -2.86 14.84
N GLU A 55 12.35 -3.72 14.29
CA GLU A 55 12.56 -3.84 12.85
C GLU A 55 11.30 -4.30 12.15
N ALA A 56 10.63 -5.35 12.65
CA ALA A 56 9.38 -5.84 12.08
C ALA A 56 8.29 -4.76 12.06
N ILE A 57 8.14 -3.98 13.15
CA ILE A 57 7.18 -2.87 13.19
C ILE A 57 7.54 -1.81 12.13
N ARG A 58 8.81 -1.41 12.03
CA ARG A 58 9.26 -0.40 11.07
C ARG A 58 9.05 -0.84 9.63
N THR A 59 9.45 -2.06 9.30
CA THR A 59 9.26 -2.65 7.97
C THR A 59 7.77 -2.67 7.61
N PHE A 60 6.92 -3.15 8.52
CA PHE A 60 5.49 -3.24 8.27
C PHE A 60 4.82 -1.87 8.16
N ASP A 61 5.21 -0.89 8.99
CA ASP A 61 4.68 0.48 8.92
C ASP A 61 5.04 1.16 7.59
N GLN A 62 6.31 1.05 7.18
CA GLN A 62 6.78 1.60 5.91
C GLN A 62 6.08 0.95 4.70
N LEU A 63 5.87 -0.37 4.74
CA LEU A 63 5.10 -1.11 3.74
C LEU A 63 3.66 -0.56 3.65
N LEU A 64 2.97 -0.38 4.78
CA LEU A 64 1.59 0.12 4.81
C LEU A 64 1.49 1.54 4.25
N VAL A 65 2.46 2.42 4.56
CA VAL A 65 2.53 3.78 3.99
C VAL A 65 2.62 3.71 2.46
N ASN A 66 3.51 2.88 1.93
CA ASN A 66 3.73 2.77 0.50
C ASN A 66 2.52 2.15 -0.22
N VAL A 67 1.96 1.06 0.30
CA VAL A 67 0.72 0.45 -0.24
C VAL A 67 -0.44 1.42 -0.18
N GLY A 68 -0.56 2.20 0.91
CA GLY A 68 -1.58 3.24 1.07
C GLY A 68 -1.47 4.31 0.00
N ARG A 69 -0.26 4.84 -0.23
CA ARG A 69 0.03 5.83 -1.28
C ARG A 69 -0.34 5.30 -2.68
N THR A 70 0.16 4.11 -3.04
CA THR A 70 -0.08 3.46 -4.33
C THR A 70 -1.56 3.12 -4.56
N SER A 71 -2.25 2.64 -3.54
CA SER A 71 -3.69 2.32 -3.64
C SER A 71 -4.55 3.58 -3.75
N SER A 72 -4.19 4.65 -3.02
CA SER A 72 -4.95 5.90 -3.04
C SER A 72 -4.89 6.58 -4.40
N TYR A 73 -3.72 6.60 -5.03
CA TYR A 73 -3.56 7.13 -6.40
C TYR A 73 -4.51 6.43 -7.38
N ALA A 74 -4.56 5.09 -7.35
CA ALA A 74 -5.45 4.31 -8.21
C ALA A 74 -6.94 4.54 -7.93
N LEU A 75 -7.31 4.68 -6.67
CA LEU A 75 -8.67 5.03 -6.29
C LEU A 75 -9.06 6.42 -6.81
N TYR A 76 -8.18 7.41 -6.71
CA TYR A 76 -8.47 8.77 -7.16
C TYR A 76 -8.56 8.86 -8.68
N LYS A 77 -7.66 8.20 -9.43
CA LYS A 77 -7.78 8.09 -10.90
C LYS A 77 -9.09 7.43 -11.32
N PHE A 78 -9.49 6.34 -10.66
CA PHE A 78 -10.79 5.73 -10.93
C PHE A 78 -11.97 6.63 -10.54
N SER A 79 -11.86 7.42 -9.48
CA SER A 79 -12.90 8.38 -9.09
C SER A 79 -12.98 9.56 -10.07
N GLU A 80 -11.84 9.97 -10.62
CA GLU A 80 -11.71 10.99 -11.66
C GLU A 80 -12.34 10.53 -12.98
N ASP A 81 -12.13 9.28 -13.40
CA ASP A 81 -12.89 8.64 -14.48
C ASP A 81 -13.00 7.12 -14.35
N GLY A 82 -14.15 6.65 -13.84
CA GLY A 82 -14.44 5.22 -13.71
C GLY A 82 -14.86 4.53 -15.01
N THR A 83 -15.05 5.26 -16.11
CA THR A 83 -15.32 4.67 -17.44
C THR A 83 -14.05 4.42 -18.26
N ASP A 84 -12.92 4.96 -17.81
CA ASP A 84 -11.61 4.73 -18.40
C ASP A 84 -11.06 3.34 -18.02
N THR A 85 -10.73 2.54 -19.04
CA THR A 85 -10.24 1.17 -18.89
C THR A 85 -8.88 1.10 -18.19
N SER A 86 -8.01 2.09 -18.38
CA SER A 86 -6.71 2.18 -17.73
C SER A 86 -6.88 2.42 -16.23
N ASN A 87 -7.76 3.36 -15.84
CA ASN A 87 -8.09 3.63 -14.45
C ASN A 87 -8.72 2.41 -13.76
N GLN A 88 -9.63 1.70 -14.45
CA GLN A 88 -10.20 0.43 -13.97
C GLN A 88 -9.12 -0.63 -13.73
N THR A 89 -8.19 -0.77 -14.66
CA THR A 89 -7.06 -1.71 -14.55
C THR A 89 -6.18 -1.35 -13.35
N MET A 90 -5.88 -0.07 -13.19
CA MET A 90 -5.05 0.43 -12.10
C MET A 90 -5.69 0.17 -10.74
N LEU A 91 -7.00 0.40 -10.61
CA LEU A 91 -7.76 0.07 -9.40
C LEU A 91 -7.74 -1.43 -9.11
N GLY A 92 -7.95 -2.28 -10.11
CA GLY A 92 -7.90 -3.74 -9.94
C GLY A 92 -6.54 -4.22 -9.44
N ARG A 93 -5.45 -3.66 -9.96
CA ARG A 93 -4.09 -3.94 -9.50
C ARG A 93 -3.85 -3.47 -8.07
N ALA A 94 -4.29 -2.26 -7.72
CA ALA A 94 -4.23 -1.78 -6.34
C ALA A 94 -5.00 -2.68 -5.36
N GLN A 95 -6.17 -3.19 -5.76
CA GLN A 95 -6.93 -4.16 -4.95
C GLN A 95 -6.15 -5.45 -4.74
N PHE A 96 -5.53 -5.99 -5.80
CA PHE A 96 -4.67 -7.17 -5.69
C PHE A 96 -3.49 -6.95 -4.74
N LEU A 97 -2.85 -5.78 -4.80
CA LEU A 97 -1.78 -5.40 -3.88
C LEU A 97 -2.25 -5.39 -2.42
N ARG A 98 -3.46 -4.86 -2.15
CA ARG A 98 -4.06 -4.88 -0.79
C ARG A 98 -4.32 -6.30 -0.29
N GLU A 99 -4.75 -7.21 -1.16
CA GLU A 99 -4.94 -8.61 -0.78
C GLU A 99 -3.61 -9.31 -0.44
N LYS A 100 -2.55 -9.10 -1.24
CA LYS A 100 -1.19 -9.55 -0.89
C LYS A 100 -0.74 -8.97 0.46
N THR A 101 -0.98 -7.68 0.69
CA THR A 101 -0.66 -7.00 1.96
C THR A 101 -1.39 -7.62 3.15
N ASN A 102 -2.64 -8.04 3.01
CA ASN A 102 -3.39 -8.70 4.08
C ASN A 102 -2.75 -10.04 4.51
N ARG A 103 -2.16 -10.78 3.57
CA ARG A 103 -1.45 -12.03 3.87
C ARG A 103 -0.20 -11.76 4.71
N VAL A 104 0.65 -10.83 4.25
CA VAL A 104 1.84 -10.38 4.99
C VAL A 104 1.45 -9.85 6.38
N LYS A 105 0.43 -8.99 6.46
CA LYS A 105 -0.09 -8.45 7.72
C LYS A 105 -0.44 -9.55 8.72
N THR A 106 -1.06 -10.63 8.26
CA THR A 106 -1.46 -11.74 9.13
C THR A 106 -0.23 -12.38 9.77
N ASN A 107 0.85 -12.60 9.01
CA ASN A 107 2.10 -13.17 9.52
C ASN A 107 2.75 -12.25 10.57
N TYR A 108 2.82 -10.95 10.28
CA TYR A 108 3.38 -9.95 11.21
C TYR A 108 2.58 -9.84 12.50
N VAL A 109 1.25 -9.75 12.42
CA VAL A 109 0.39 -9.69 13.61
C VAL A 109 0.52 -10.96 14.43
N ASN A 110 0.49 -12.14 13.81
CA ASN A 110 0.65 -13.42 14.49
C ASN A 110 1.99 -13.53 15.23
N ALA A 111 3.08 -13.06 14.61
CA ALA A 111 4.38 -13.04 15.25
C ALA A 111 4.43 -12.08 16.45
N LEU A 112 3.85 -10.88 16.32
CA LEU A 112 3.80 -9.88 17.39
C LEU A 112 2.99 -10.35 18.60
N ILE A 113 1.81 -10.94 18.39
CA ILE A 113 0.98 -11.45 19.50
C ILE A 113 1.58 -12.68 20.18
N SER A 114 2.45 -13.40 19.48
CA SER A 114 3.15 -14.59 20.01
C SER A 114 4.36 -14.23 20.88
N VAL A 115 4.78 -12.96 20.92
CA VAL A 115 5.89 -12.53 21.79
C VAL A 115 5.47 -12.63 23.26
N PRO A 116 6.23 -13.35 24.12
CA PRO A 116 5.92 -13.46 25.54
C PRO A 116 5.80 -12.10 26.24
N GLN A 117 4.79 -11.93 27.08
CA GLN A 117 4.49 -10.65 27.76
C GLN A 117 5.61 -10.19 28.70
N ASP A 118 6.35 -11.13 29.30
CA ASP A 118 7.51 -10.84 30.13
C ASP A 118 8.67 -10.21 29.32
N LYS A 119 8.83 -10.60 28.04
CA LYS A 119 9.78 -9.96 27.12
C LYS A 119 9.30 -8.56 26.72
N ILE A 120 8.02 -8.41 26.35
CA ILE A 120 7.45 -7.10 25.98
C ILE A 120 7.61 -6.07 27.10
N ASN A 121 7.38 -6.45 28.36
CA ASN A 121 7.53 -5.53 29.50
C ASN A 121 8.98 -5.07 29.70
N LYS A 122 9.96 -5.94 29.42
CA LYS A 122 11.39 -5.55 29.40
C LYS A 122 11.68 -4.53 28.31
N TYR A 123 11.05 -4.67 27.13
CA TYR A 123 11.26 -3.76 26.00
C TYR A 123 10.65 -2.37 26.21
N LYS A 124 9.60 -2.25 27.02
CA LYS A 124 8.95 -0.96 27.36
C LYS A 124 9.73 -0.08 28.33
N THR A 125 10.71 -0.65 29.04
CA THR A 125 11.34 0.01 30.20
C THR A 125 12.68 0.68 29.83
N HIS A 126 13.04 0.74 28.54
CA HIS A 126 14.25 1.42 28.04
C HIS A 126 13.90 2.40 26.93
#